data_AF-A0A950RUY4-F1
#
_entry.id   AF-A0A950RUY4-F1
#
_cell.length_a   1.000
_cell.length_b   1.000
_cell.length_c   1.000
_cell.angle_alpha   90.00
_cell.angle_beta   90.00
_cell.angle_gamma   90.00
#
_symmetry.space_group_name_H-M   'P 1'
#
loop_
_entity.id
_entity.type
_entity.pdbx_description
1 polymer ?
#
loop_
_entity_poly.entity_id
_entity_poly.type
_entity_poly.pdbx_seq_one_letter_code
_entity_poly.pdbx_strand_id
1 'polypeptide(L)'
;MVSDFAARGFQGLKIINPRRNYDDPTYFPVYAEAERHSLVCLFHTGIVGGMIDYLQFPPASLEAAEDLARDMERRRHHELEEGVDSWYGAGRMQPVFLDGISVAFPELRIIGAHLGYGLYDSAAAVARWRRNVYFDISGGTVVRRHLMERRMLRNEVSTLKLTWGSDSDMAHMSRELTAWMHAFEDAGLSADEQDQIFWRTAAYIFGVKD
;
A
#
# COMPACT_ATOMS: atom_id res chain seq x y z
N MET A 1 14.43 -1.50 18.49
CA MET A 1 13.47 -2.34 17.73
C MET A 1 13.87 -2.43 16.26
N VAL A 2 13.92 -1.34 15.50
CA VAL A 2 14.30 -1.37 14.07
C VAL A 2 15.69 -2.00 13.84
N SER A 3 16.70 -1.60 14.62
CA SER A 3 18.05 -2.16 14.52
C SER A 3 18.11 -3.66 14.81
N ASP A 4 17.21 -4.18 15.66
CA ASP A 4 17.11 -5.61 15.95
C ASP A 4 16.57 -6.38 14.74
N PHE A 5 15.53 -5.87 14.09
CA PHE A 5 15.03 -6.44 12.84
C PHE A 5 16.09 -6.45 11.74
N ALA A 6 16.82 -5.34 11.59
CA ALA A 6 17.94 -5.26 10.65
C ALA A 6 19.02 -6.31 10.98
N ALA A 7 19.42 -6.42 12.25
CA ALA A 7 20.42 -7.41 12.70
C ALA A 7 19.96 -8.87 12.47
N ARG A 8 18.65 -9.11 12.42
CA ARG A 8 18.04 -10.42 12.13
C ARG A 8 17.83 -10.68 10.63
N GLY A 9 18.25 -9.77 9.76
CA GLY A 9 18.21 -9.92 8.30
C GLY A 9 16.90 -9.53 7.62
N PHE A 10 15.98 -8.87 8.35
CA PHE A 10 14.77 -8.32 7.73
C PHE A 10 15.17 -7.26 6.69
N GLN A 11 14.46 -7.24 5.55
CA GLN A 11 14.72 -6.30 4.44
C GLN A 11 13.81 -5.07 4.47
N GLY A 12 12.82 -5.06 5.36
CA GLY A 12 11.87 -3.97 5.43
C GLY A 12 10.91 -4.06 6.61
N LEU A 13 10.09 -3.01 6.73
CA LEU A 13 9.08 -2.84 7.76
C LEU A 13 7.72 -2.63 7.09
N LYS A 14 6.68 -3.31 7.57
CA LYS A 14 5.28 -3.01 7.23
C LYS A 14 4.72 -2.04 8.27
N ILE A 15 4.12 -0.96 7.81
CA ILE A 15 3.51 0.07 8.65
C ILE A 15 2.04 0.20 8.25
N ILE A 16 1.15 0.11 9.23
CA ILE A 16 -0.30 0.15 9.06
C ILE A 16 -0.97 0.56 10.38
N ASN A 17 -2.14 1.18 10.30
CA ASN A 17 -2.98 1.58 11.44
C ASN A 17 -2.25 2.51 12.44
N PRO A 18 -1.67 3.64 11.98
CA PRO A 18 -0.94 4.55 12.86
C PRO A 18 -1.90 5.36 13.75
N ARG A 19 -1.38 5.84 14.88
CA ARG A 19 -2.11 6.71 15.80
C ARG A 19 -2.11 8.19 15.37
N ARG A 20 -1.17 8.57 14.52
CA ARG A 20 -1.07 9.91 13.90
C ARG A 20 -0.85 9.76 12.39
N ASN A 21 -0.86 10.86 11.67
CA ASN A 21 -0.53 10.84 10.24
C ASN A 21 0.87 10.24 10.04
N TYR A 22 1.11 9.56 8.92
CA TYR A 22 2.39 8.89 8.70
C TYR A 22 3.60 9.84 8.76
N ASP A 23 3.44 11.11 8.40
CA ASP A 23 4.48 12.14 8.44
C ASP A 23 4.56 12.89 9.77
N ASP A 24 3.86 12.43 10.81
CA ASP A 24 3.99 13.02 12.14
C ASP A 24 5.43 12.85 12.67
N PRO A 25 6.10 13.95 13.11
CA PRO A 25 7.50 13.89 13.57
C PRO A 25 7.75 12.92 14.74
N THR A 26 6.72 12.51 15.48
CA THR A 26 6.88 11.48 16.52
C THR A 26 7.29 10.11 15.95
N TYR A 27 7.08 9.87 14.66
CA TYR A 27 7.52 8.64 13.96
C TYR A 27 8.91 8.76 13.31
N PHE A 28 9.45 9.97 13.17
CA PHE A 28 10.71 10.21 12.47
C PHE A 28 11.91 9.40 13.00
N PRO A 29 12.06 9.16 14.32
CA PRO A 29 13.12 8.28 14.81
C PRO A 29 13.06 6.84 14.25
N VAL A 30 11.87 6.34 13.91
CA VAL A 30 11.70 5.02 13.27
C VAL A 30 12.19 5.06 11.83
N TYR A 31 11.83 6.10 11.08
CA TYR A 31 12.21 6.27 9.68
C TYR A 31 13.71 6.53 9.51
N ALA A 32 14.29 7.38 10.38
CA ALA A 32 15.72 7.63 10.42
C ALA A 32 16.51 6.34 10.66
N GLU A 33 16.04 5.49 11.58
CA GLU A 33 16.70 4.21 11.85
C GLU A 33 16.50 3.22 10.69
N ALA A 34 15.32 3.19 10.05
CA ALA A 34 15.09 2.37 8.86
C ALA A 34 16.00 2.78 7.70
N GLU A 35 16.14 4.08 7.45
CA GLU A 35 17.03 4.66 6.44
C GLU A 35 18.49 4.30 6.73
N ARG A 36 18.93 4.45 7.98
CA ARG A 36 20.29 4.10 8.42
C ARG A 36 20.67 2.64 8.14
N HIS A 37 19.71 1.73 8.22
CA HIS A 37 19.89 0.30 7.91
C HIS A 37 19.51 -0.08 6.48
N SER A 38 19.16 0.89 5.63
CA SER A 38 18.69 0.66 4.26
C SER A 38 17.47 -0.27 4.17
N LEU A 39 16.62 -0.28 5.20
CA LEU A 39 15.37 -1.03 5.19
C LEU A 39 14.34 -0.34 4.30
N VAL A 40 13.53 -1.14 3.61
CA VAL A 40 12.37 -0.65 2.85
C VAL A 40 11.18 -0.47 3.80
N CYS A 41 10.50 0.67 3.76
CA CYS A 41 9.26 0.87 4.51
C CYS A 41 8.04 0.73 3.59
N LEU A 42 7.22 -0.29 3.84
CA LEU A 42 5.97 -0.52 3.14
C LEU A 42 4.80 -0.01 3.99
N PHE A 43 4.12 1.03 3.51
CA PHE A 43 2.99 1.66 4.16
C PHE A 43 1.70 1.16 3.53
N HIS A 44 0.76 0.68 4.34
CA HIS A 44 -0.59 0.53 3.82
C HIS A 44 -1.17 1.91 3.52
N THR A 45 -1.72 2.13 2.33
CA THR A 45 -2.29 3.43 1.95
C THR A 45 -3.70 3.29 1.41
N GLY A 46 -4.59 4.16 1.87
CA GLY A 46 -6.02 4.10 1.53
C GLY A 46 -6.85 3.33 2.56
N ILE A 47 -8.03 2.91 2.11
CA ILE A 47 -9.04 2.27 2.97
C ILE A 47 -8.63 0.83 3.31
N VAL A 48 -8.67 0.49 4.59
CA VAL A 48 -8.55 -0.91 5.07
C VAL A 48 -9.93 -1.55 5.02
N GLY A 49 -10.01 -2.76 4.46
CA GLY A 49 -11.25 -3.53 4.37
C GLY A 49 -11.94 -3.75 5.73
N GLY A 50 -13.26 -3.62 5.71
CA GLY A 50 -14.15 -3.95 6.82
C GLY A 50 -14.42 -5.45 6.95
N MET A 51 -15.35 -5.81 7.82
CA MET A 51 -15.80 -7.21 7.99
C MET A 51 -16.58 -7.67 6.75
N ILE A 52 -17.24 -6.70 6.09
CA ILE A 52 -18.10 -6.91 4.96
C ILE A 52 -17.49 -6.18 3.78
N ASP A 53 -17.24 -6.91 2.70
CA ASP A 53 -17.07 -6.33 1.37
C ASP A 53 -18.46 -6.28 0.72
N TYR A 54 -19.10 -5.11 0.76
CA TYR A 54 -20.45 -4.92 0.22
C TYR A 54 -20.53 -5.12 -1.30
N LEU A 55 -19.41 -5.10 -2.01
CA LEU A 55 -19.36 -5.30 -3.45
C LEU A 55 -19.18 -6.77 -3.81
N GLN A 56 -18.27 -7.47 -3.15
CA GLN A 56 -17.95 -8.86 -3.45
C GLN A 56 -18.87 -9.85 -2.73
N PHE A 57 -19.23 -9.55 -1.48
CA PHE A 57 -19.98 -10.43 -0.59
C PHE A 57 -21.08 -9.65 0.15
N PRO A 58 -22.07 -9.09 -0.58
CA PRO A 58 -23.14 -8.34 0.06
C PRO A 58 -23.92 -9.23 1.04
N PRO A 59 -24.23 -8.73 2.26
CA PRO A 59 -25.04 -9.47 3.22
C PRO A 59 -26.48 -9.60 2.72
N ALA A 60 -27.20 -10.61 3.20
CA ALA A 60 -28.57 -10.89 2.79
C ALA A 60 -29.57 -9.77 3.15
N SER A 61 -29.26 -8.98 4.18
CA SER A 61 -30.04 -7.81 4.60
C SER A 61 -29.16 -6.81 5.36
N LEU A 62 -29.71 -5.62 5.65
CA LEU A 62 -29.03 -4.62 6.46
C LEU A 62 -28.88 -5.09 7.92
N GLU A 63 -29.86 -5.81 8.45
CA GLU A 63 -29.81 -6.39 9.80
C GLU A 63 -28.69 -7.44 9.90
N ALA A 64 -28.55 -8.30 8.89
CA ALA A 64 -27.45 -9.26 8.83
C ALA A 64 -26.09 -8.55 8.74
N ALA A 65 -26.03 -7.40 8.05
CA ALA A 65 -24.83 -6.58 7.98
C ALA A 65 -24.47 -6.01 9.36
N GLU A 66 -25.44 -5.49 10.11
CA GLU A 66 -25.23 -4.95 11.45
C GLU A 66 -24.69 -6.02 12.41
N ASP A 67 -25.25 -7.23 12.38
CA ASP A 67 -24.82 -8.31 13.26
C ASP A 67 -23.39 -8.76 12.99
N LEU A 68 -22.99 -8.84 11.70
CA LEU A 68 -21.62 -9.15 11.30
C LEU A 68 -20.64 -8.02 11.66
N ALA A 69 -21.03 -6.76 11.45
CA ALA A 69 -20.19 -5.60 11.71
C ALA A 69 -19.87 -5.41 13.21
N ARG A 70 -20.87 -5.60 14.07
CA ARG A 70 -20.76 -5.41 15.53
C ARG A 70 -19.61 -6.22 16.15
N ASP A 71 -19.32 -7.42 15.66
CA ASP A 71 -18.25 -8.24 16.24
C ASP A 71 -16.85 -7.66 15.99
N MET A 72 -16.62 -7.09 14.81
CA MET A 72 -15.34 -6.47 14.48
C MET A 72 -15.20 -5.07 15.08
N GLU A 73 -16.29 -4.30 15.05
CA GLU A 73 -16.34 -2.93 15.59
C GLU A 73 -16.16 -2.90 17.10
N ARG A 74 -16.62 -3.95 17.82
CA ARG A 74 -16.46 -4.09 19.27
C ARG A 74 -15.02 -3.83 19.76
N ARG A 75 -14.01 -4.20 18.97
CA ARG A 75 -12.59 -4.03 19.32
C ARG A 75 -11.98 -2.69 18.90
N ARG A 76 -12.75 -1.82 18.24
CA ARG A 76 -12.30 -0.55 17.67
C ARG A 76 -13.16 0.64 18.10
N HIS A 77 -14.10 0.44 19.03
CA HIS A 77 -14.92 1.53 19.55
C HIS A 77 -14.06 2.55 20.29
N HIS A 78 -14.37 3.82 20.06
CA HIS A 78 -13.84 4.90 20.87
C HIS A 78 -14.46 4.82 22.26
N GLU A 79 -13.64 4.62 23.28
CA GLU A 79 -14.04 4.68 24.68
C GLU A 79 -13.76 6.08 25.22
N LEU A 80 -14.80 6.76 25.72
CA LEU A 80 -14.71 8.14 26.20
C LEU A 80 -13.85 8.30 27.47
N GLU A 81 -13.64 7.21 28.21
CA GLU A 81 -12.99 7.21 29.53
C GLU A 81 -11.51 6.75 29.48
N GLU A 82 -11.08 6.10 28.39
CA GLU A 82 -9.69 5.70 28.23
C GLU A 82 -8.88 6.82 27.57
N GLY A 83 -7.84 7.31 28.27
CA GLY A 83 -6.88 8.29 27.72
C GLY A 83 -6.01 7.76 26.57
N VAL A 84 -6.43 6.68 25.89
CA VAL A 84 -5.74 6.01 24.79
C VAL A 84 -6.71 5.87 23.63
N ASP A 85 -6.40 6.52 22.50
CA ASP A 85 -7.14 6.32 21.26
C ASP A 85 -6.94 4.88 20.75
N SER A 86 -7.92 4.01 21.01
CA SER A 86 -8.00 2.63 20.50
C SER A 86 -8.54 2.57 19.06
N TRP A 87 -9.19 3.63 18.61
CA TRP A 87 -9.76 3.76 17.27
C TRP A 87 -8.75 4.31 16.26
N TYR A 88 -8.79 3.80 15.04
CA TYR A 88 -8.00 4.31 13.92
C TYR A 88 -8.80 4.17 12.63
N GLY A 89 -8.66 5.15 11.76
CA GLY A 89 -9.26 5.16 10.42
C GLY A 89 -8.21 5.39 9.34
N ALA A 90 -8.61 5.17 8.09
CA ALA A 90 -7.75 5.35 6.92
C ALA A 90 -7.23 6.79 6.72
N GLY A 91 -7.86 7.78 7.36
CA GLY A 91 -7.50 9.20 7.22
C GLY A 91 -6.05 9.51 7.60
N ARG A 92 -5.42 8.71 8.46
CA ARG A 92 -4.00 8.84 8.87
C ARG A 92 -3.02 8.11 7.94
N MET A 93 -3.55 7.35 6.98
CA MET A 93 -2.81 6.50 6.03
C MET A 93 -2.93 7.00 4.59
N GLN A 94 -3.18 8.30 4.41
CA GLN A 94 -3.30 8.88 3.07
C GLN A 94 -1.94 8.86 2.35
N PRO A 95 -1.90 8.58 1.04
CA PRO A 95 -0.67 8.57 0.26
C PRO A 95 0.12 9.89 0.33
N VAL A 96 -0.58 11.03 0.45
CA VAL A 96 0.03 12.35 0.53
C VAL A 96 1.04 12.46 1.68
N PHE A 97 0.87 11.74 2.79
CA PHE A 97 1.83 11.79 3.89
C PHE A 97 3.17 11.12 3.54
N LEU A 98 3.21 10.24 2.53
CA LEU A 98 4.48 9.69 2.04
C LEU A 98 5.35 10.76 1.37
N ASP A 99 4.75 11.86 0.90
CA ASP A 99 5.44 13.04 0.40
C ASP A 99 6.35 13.66 1.47
N GLY A 100 5.79 13.93 2.65
CA GLY A 100 6.52 14.52 3.78
C GLY A 100 7.66 13.63 4.27
N ILE A 101 7.41 12.32 4.37
CA ILE A 101 8.45 11.35 4.75
C ILE A 101 9.57 11.33 3.72
N SER A 102 9.24 11.30 2.42
CA SER A 102 10.23 11.31 1.34
C SER A 102 11.12 12.55 1.37
N VAL A 103 10.55 13.72 1.68
CA VAL A 103 11.32 14.97 1.83
C VAL A 103 12.25 14.92 3.03
N ALA A 104 11.78 14.38 4.16
CA ALA A 104 12.56 14.29 5.39
C ALA A 104 13.67 13.21 5.33
N PHE A 105 13.42 12.10 4.64
CA PHE A 105 14.29 10.92 4.54
C PHE A 105 14.49 10.54 3.07
N PRO A 106 15.34 11.29 2.33
CA PRO A 106 15.46 11.15 0.89
C PRO A 106 16.12 9.83 0.46
N GLU A 107 16.81 9.11 1.34
CA GLU A 107 17.45 7.82 1.05
C GLU A 107 16.58 6.62 1.46
N LEU A 108 15.56 6.84 2.30
CA LEU A 108 14.61 5.80 2.69
C LEU A 108 13.80 5.33 1.48
N ARG A 109 13.81 4.03 1.18
CA ARG A 109 12.95 3.47 0.13
C ARG A 109 11.55 3.18 0.67
N ILE A 110 10.54 3.72 -0.01
CA ILE A 110 9.15 3.71 0.45
C ILE A 110 8.28 3.00 -0.58
N ILE A 111 7.42 2.09 -0.13
CA ILE A 111 6.35 1.49 -0.94
C ILE A 111 5.00 1.83 -0.30
N GLY A 112 4.10 2.47 -1.05
CA GLY A 112 2.69 2.61 -0.66
C GLY A 112 1.86 1.45 -1.22
N ALA A 113 1.01 0.85 -0.38
CA ALA A 113 0.23 -0.31 -0.80
C ALA A 113 -1.02 0.06 -1.60
N HIS A 114 -1.39 -0.82 -2.53
CA HIS A 114 -2.67 -0.77 -3.25
C HIS A 114 -2.89 0.50 -4.08
N LEU A 115 -1.81 1.15 -4.52
CA LEU A 115 -1.83 2.44 -5.18
C LEU A 115 -2.70 3.47 -4.44
N GLY A 116 -2.69 3.43 -3.10
CA GLY A 116 -3.48 4.33 -2.27
C GLY A 116 -4.98 4.05 -2.23
N TYR A 117 -5.44 2.82 -2.50
CA TYR A 117 -6.84 2.36 -2.52
C TYR A 117 -7.91 3.42 -2.17
N GLY A 118 -8.58 3.94 -3.20
CA GLY A 118 -9.56 5.04 -3.11
C GLY A 118 -8.96 6.45 -3.23
N LEU A 119 -7.63 6.58 -3.20
CA LEU A 119 -6.88 7.85 -3.29
C LEU A 119 -5.81 7.80 -4.39
N TYR A 120 -6.14 7.15 -5.50
CA TYR A 120 -5.21 6.86 -6.61
C TYR A 120 -4.50 8.10 -7.16
N ASP A 121 -5.19 9.25 -7.22
CA ASP A 121 -4.64 10.49 -7.79
C ASP A 121 -3.55 11.07 -6.89
N SER A 122 -3.76 10.98 -5.57
CA SER A 122 -2.76 11.37 -4.58
C SER A 122 -1.56 10.42 -4.64
N ALA A 123 -1.78 9.11 -4.74
CA ALA A 123 -0.70 8.13 -4.86
C ALA A 123 0.14 8.35 -6.13
N ALA A 124 -0.51 8.52 -7.27
CA ALA A 124 0.16 8.80 -8.55
C ALA A 124 0.93 10.13 -8.50
N ALA A 125 0.36 11.19 -7.94
CA ALA A 125 1.04 12.47 -7.78
C ALA A 125 2.30 12.35 -6.91
N VAL A 126 2.22 11.66 -5.76
CA VAL A 126 3.41 11.43 -4.91
C VAL A 126 4.45 10.62 -5.65
N ALA A 127 4.06 9.50 -6.28
CA ALA A 127 4.96 8.65 -7.05
C ALA A 127 5.67 9.41 -8.18
N ARG A 128 4.96 10.33 -8.84
CA ARG A 128 5.49 11.17 -9.91
C ARG A 128 6.61 12.09 -9.45
N TRP A 129 6.48 12.68 -8.25
CA TRP A 129 7.41 13.73 -7.78
C TRP A 129 8.51 13.20 -6.85
N ARG A 130 8.31 12.06 -6.20
CA ARG A 130 9.22 11.53 -5.19
C ARG A 130 10.06 10.37 -5.71
N ARG A 131 11.37 10.60 -5.83
CA ARG A 131 12.31 9.62 -6.37
C ARG A 131 12.27 8.28 -5.63
N ASN A 132 12.11 8.31 -4.31
CA ASN A 132 12.21 7.16 -3.41
C ASN A 132 10.85 6.60 -2.96
N VAL A 133 9.72 7.09 -3.50
CA VAL A 133 8.38 6.56 -3.19
C VAL A 133 7.84 5.79 -4.38
N TYR A 134 7.48 4.54 -4.17
CA TYR A 134 6.92 3.61 -5.14
C TYR A 134 5.56 3.12 -4.63
N PHE A 135 4.76 2.50 -5.48
CA PHE A 135 3.50 1.88 -5.06
C PHE A 135 3.36 0.47 -5.58
N ASP A 136 2.86 -0.44 -4.76
CA ASP A 136 2.37 -1.70 -5.29
C ASP A 136 0.96 -1.54 -5.87
N ILE A 137 0.66 -2.35 -6.89
CA ILE A 137 -0.65 -2.40 -7.55
C ILE A 137 -1.51 -3.57 -7.06
N SER A 138 -1.25 -4.07 -5.85
CA SER A 138 -2.08 -5.10 -5.23
C SER A 138 -3.45 -4.53 -4.82
N GLY A 139 -4.37 -5.34 -4.29
CA GLY A 139 -5.75 -4.88 -3.98
C GLY A 139 -6.79 -5.28 -5.03
N GLY A 140 -6.48 -6.32 -5.82
CA GLY A 140 -7.40 -7.04 -6.67
C GLY A 140 -8.04 -6.23 -7.80
N THR A 141 -9.25 -6.65 -8.19
CA THR A 141 -9.98 -6.11 -9.34
C THR A 141 -10.20 -4.61 -9.28
N VAL A 142 -10.40 -4.02 -8.09
CA VAL A 142 -10.70 -2.58 -7.96
C VAL A 142 -9.49 -1.74 -8.36
N VAL A 143 -8.30 -2.08 -7.87
CA VAL A 143 -7.05 -1.37 -8.22
C VAL A 143 -6.73 -1.56 -9.70
N ARG A 144 -6.84 -2.80 -10.22
CA ARG A 144 -6.65 -3.10 -11.64
C ARG A 144 -7.59 -2.29 -12.53
N ARG A 145 -8.88 -2.33 -12.22
CA ARG A 145 -9.92 -1.58 -12.96
C ARG A 145 -9.61 -0.09 -12.99
N HIS A 146 -9.33 0.52 -11.84
CA HIS A 146 -9.06 1.97 -11.79
C HIS A 146 -7.78 2.35 -12.51
N LEU A 147 -6.70 1.57 -12.38
CA LEU A 147 -5.46 1.84 -13.08
C LEU A 147 -5.64 1.76 -14.61
N MET A 148 -6.40 0.76 -15.10
CA MET A 148 -6.65 0.54 -16.54
C MET A 148 -7.69 1.49 -17.13
N GLU A 149 -8.91 1.51 -16.58
CA GLU A 149 -10.04 2.26 -17.16
C GLU A 149 -9.84 3.78 -17.08
N ARG A 150 -9.16 4.27 -16.04
CA ARG A 150 -8.78 5.68 -15.93
C ARG A 150 -7.51 6.01 -16.71
N ARG A 151 -6.89 5.03 -17.37
CA ARG A 151 -5.69 5.16 -18.20
C ARG A 151 -4.54 5.82 -17.44
N MET A 152 -4.35 5.45 -16.18
CA MET A 152 -3.36 6.10 -15.30
C MET A 152 -1.92 5.71 -15.65
N LEU A 153 -1.69 4.49 -16.14
CA LEU A 153 -0.37 4.08 -16.63
C LEU A 153 0.09 5.02 -17.75
N ARG A 154 1.35 5.49 -17.64
CA ARG A 154 2.02 6.43 -18.56
C ARG A 154 1.46 7.87 -18.54
N ASN A 155 0.20 8.09 -18.16
CA ASN A 155 -0.40 9.44 -18.10
C ASN A 155 -0.28 10.09 -16.72
N GLU A 156 -0.44 9.31 -15.65
CA GLU A 156 -0.44 9.79 -14.25
C GLU A 156 0.73 9.18 -13.47
N VAL A 157 1.04 7.90 -13.71
CA VAL A 157 2.09 7.16 -13.02
C VAL A 157 2.94 6.33 -14.00
N SER A 158 4.26 6.37 -13.78
CA SER A 158 5.22 5.60 -14.56
C SER A 158 5.30 4.14 -14.07
N THR A 159 5.52 3.20 -14.99
CA THR A 159 5.78 1.78 -14.71
C THR A 159 6.99 1.58 -13.78
N LEU A 160 8.00 2.46 -13.85
CA LEU A 160 9.18 2.47 -12.96
C LEU A 160 8.86 2.85 -11.51
N LYS A 161 7.63 3.29 -11.24
CA LYS A 161 7.16 3.67 -9.90
C LYS A 161 6.23 2.62 -9.31
N LEU A 162 6.03 1.50 -10.00
CA LEU A 162 5.07 0.47 -9.63
C LEU A 162 5.74 -0.88 -9.40
N THR A 163 5.20 -1.64 -8.45
CA THR A 163 5.56 -3.05 -8.23
C THR A 163 4.30 -3.91 -8.21
N TRP A 164 4.39 -5.15 -8.69
CA TRP A 164 3.29 -6.09 -8.55
C TRP A 164 3.30 -6.79 -7.18
N GLY A 165 2.11 -7.02 -6.65
CA GLY A 165 1.86 -7.87 -5.49
C GLY A 165 0.46 -8.44 -5.57
N SER A 166 0.26 -9.67 -5.09
CA SER A 166 -1.03 -10.35 -5.24
C SER A 166 -2.06 -10.00 -4.16
N ASP A 167 -1.61 -9.57 -2.97
CA ASP A 167 -2.43 -9.35 -1.77
C ASP A 167 -3.43 -10.48 -1.50
N SER A 168 -2.96 -11.72 -1.67
CA SER A 168 -3.81 -12.90 -1.65
C SER A 168 -3.04 -14.15 -1.24
N ASP A 169 -3.78 -15.20 -0.87
CA ASP A 169 -3.21 -16.52 -0.65
C ASP A 169 -2.71 -17.16 -1.97
N MET A 170 -2.00 -18.28 -1.83
CA MET A 170 -1.39 -18.99 -2.96
C MET A 170 -2.40 -19.47 -4.02
N ALA A 171 -3.62 -19.81 -3.63
CA ALA A 171 -4.63 -20.30 -4.57
C ALA A 171 -5.16 -19.17 -5.46
N HIS A 172 -5.21 -17.96 -4.89
CA HIS A 172 -5.69 -16.74 -5.55
C HIS A 172 -4.60 -16.01 -6.34
N MET A 173 -3.34 -16.14 -5.93
CA MET A 173 -2.19 -15.49 -6.57
C MET A 173 -2.09 -15.76 -8.08
N SER A 174 -2.27 -17.01 -8.50
CA SER A 174 -2.18 -17.39 -9.92
C SER A 174 -3.22 -16.66 -10.78
N ARG A 175 -4.46 -16.55 -10.28
CA ARG A 175 -5.53 -15.84 -11.00
C ARG A 175 -5.25 -14.35 -11.10
N GLU A 176 -4.77 -13.73 -10.02
CA GLU A 176 -4.42 -12.31 -10.03
C GLU A 176 -3.25 -12.03 -10.97
N LEU A 177 -2.24 -12.90 -11.02
CA LEU A 177 -1.14 -12.79 -11.96
C LEU A 177 -1.63 -12.84 -13.41
N THR A 178 -2.42 -13.85 -13.77
CA THR A 178 -2.98 -13.98 -15.12
C THR A 178 -3.85 -12.79 -15.50
N ALA A 179 -4.68 -12.30 -14.58
CA ALA A 179 -5.54 -11.14 -14.83
C ALA A 179 -4.73 -9.84 -15.06
N TRP A 180 -3.61 -9.67 -14.36
CA TRP A 180 -2.70 -8.54 -14.58
C TRP A 180 -1.93 -8.65 -15.89
N MET A 181 -1.47 -9.84 -16.26
CA MET A 181 -0.81 -10.08 -17.55
C MET A 181 -1.73 -9.69 -18.72
N HIS A 182 -2.97 -10.17 -18.73
CA HIS A 182 -3.94 -9.80 -19.76
C HIS A 182 -4.26 -8.32 -19.77
N ALA A 183 -4.44 -7.69 -18.59
CA ALA A 183 -4.69 -6.25 -18.53
C ALA A 183 -3.53 -5.42 -19.10
N PHE A 184 -2.29 -5.85 -18.90
CA PHE A 184 -1.11 -5.18 -19.47
C PHE A 184 -0.97 -5.41 -20.97
N GLU A 185 -1.28 -6.61 -21.46
CA GLU A 185 -1.37 -6.91 -22.89
C GLU A 185 -2.40 -6.02 -23.58
N ASP A 186 -3.62 -5.94 -23.03
CA ASP A 186 -4.70 -5.11 -23.55
C ASP A 186 -4.37 -3.60 -23.52
N ALA A 187 -3.61 -3.17 -22.50
CA ALA A 187 -3.11 -1.81 -22.38
C ALA A 187 -1.89 -1.53 -23.30
N GLY A 188 -1.38 -2.53 -24.02
CA GLY A 188 -0.25 -2.41 -24.93
C GLY A 188 1.08 -2.11 -24.21
N LEU A 189 1.30 -2.72 -23.04
CA LEU A 189 2.61 -2.68 -22.37
C LEU A 189 3.59 -3.62 -23.05
N SER A 190 4.77 -3.11 -23.35
CA SER A 190 5.90 -3.92 -23.84
C SER A 190 6.35 -4.92 -22.77
N ALA A 191 7.06 -5.97 -23.19
CA ALA A 191 7.66 -6.93 -22.25
C ALA A 191 8.59 -6.23 -21.23
N ASP A 192 9.28 -5.16 -21.65
CA ASP A 192 10.14 -4.37 -20.76
C ASP A 192 9.33 -3.65 -19.66
N GLU A 193 8.22 -3.02 -20.02
CA GLU A 193 7.35 -2.33 -19.06
C GLU A 193 6.64 -3.30 -18.11
N GLN A 194 6.25 -4.47 -18.61
CA GLN A 194 5.69 -5.53 -17.76
C GLN A 194 6.74 -6.02 -16.76
N ASP A 195 7.97 -6.25 -17.21
CA ASP A 195 9.08 -6.70 -16.35
C ASP A 195 9.48 -5.64 -15.31
N GLN A 196 9.38 -4.35 -15.64
CA GLN A 196 9.53 -3.27 -14.66
C GLN A 196 8.55 -3.42 -13.49
N ILE A 197 7.28 -3.71 -13.76
CA ILE A 197 6.24 -3.82 -12.72
C ILE A 197 6.34 -5.17 -11.99
N PHE A 198 6.50 -6.27 -12.72
CA PHE A 198 6.50 -7.63 -12.13
C PHE A 198 7.77 -7.95 -11.35
N TRP A 199 8.91 -7.35 -11.70
CA TRP A 199 10.19 -7.73 -11.10
C TRP A 199 11.14 -6.56 -10.88
N ARG A 200 11.61 -5.90 -11.95
CA ARG A 200 12.82 -5.06 -11.87
C ARG A 200 12.72 -3.91 -10.88
N THR A 201 11.54 -3.28 -10.75
CA THR A 201 11.35 -2.20 -9.78
C THR A 201 11.48 -2.71 -8.35
N ALA A 202 10.87 -3.86 -8.03
CA ALA A 202 10.99 -4.47 -6.71
C ALA A 202 12.44 -4.94 -6.45
N ALA A 203 13.08 -5.59 -7.42
CA ALA A 203 14.48 -6.01 -7.32
C ALA A 203 15.40 -4.81 -7.02
N TYR A 204 15.22 -3.69 -7.73
CA TYR A 204 15.94 -2.44 -7.48
C TYR A 204 15.68 -1.88 -6.08
N ILE A 205 14.43 -1.87 -5.61
CA ILE A 205 14.07 -1.36 -4.29
C ILE A 205 14.74 -2.20 -3.18
N PHE A 206 14.78 -3.52 -3.34
CA PHE A 206 15.37 -4.43 -2.35
C PHE A 206 16.87 -4.73 -2.57
N GLY A 207 17.50 -4.13 -3.58
CA GLY A 207 18.92 -4.35 -3.87
C GLY A 207 19.26 -5.77 -4.35
N VAL A 208 18.27 -6.49 -4.89
CA VAL A 208 18.47 -7.80 -5.52
C VAL A 208 19.16 -7.57 -6.87
N LYS A 209 20.29 -8.25 -7.09
CA LYS A 209 21.03 -8.22 -8.36
C LYS A 209 20.58 -9.39 -9.23
N ASP A 210 20.59 -9.17 -10.55
CA ASP A 210 20.46 -10.23 -11.55
C ASP A 210 21.64 -11.21 -11.50
#